data_AF-D3NSX7-F1
#
_entry.id   AF-D3NSX7-F1
#
_cell.length_a   1.000
_cell.length_b   1.000
_cell.length_c   1.000
_cell.angle_alpha   90.00
_cell.angle_beta   90.00
_cell.angle_gamma   90.00
#
_symmetry.space_group_name_H-M   'P 1'
#
loop_
_entity.id
_entity.type
_entity.pdbx_description
1 polymer ?
#
loop_
_entity_poly.entity_id
_entity_poly.type
_entity_poly.pdbx_seq_one_letter_code
_entity_poly.pdbx_strand_id
1 'polypeptide(L)'
;MKRIPGGSGRRNLSAEPGSSPVILAPLVRRSWAVIRPFPRFPASVQQSCKTDTGRGLLRRYDVSNHRANDDYRLSEMVKVCLSGTDAVDPARSLCRAIAGAIMTSWQTVHDFQDTALALASLQPGTFLDVFVGNERDDATADPYRFSHRTFRNPLLAIPKESLLTWANGDPAERIPRLAAHIGPFERIAFDEVREDDGSIALTATLLDHAPDKAAVLSAFEPTLMPCGWSGNLSDELESRRKRLSPLLAHADATVKAWAVEADRTLAKAADAARRDEQQRARREQSFE
;
A
#
# COMPACT_ATOMS: atom_id res chain seq x y z
N MET A 1 -2.07 1.60 63.54
CA MET A 1 -2.75 0.35 64.00
C MET A 1 -4.01 0.20 63.15
N LYS A 2 -4.32 -0.84 62.38
CA LYS A 2 -3.90 -2.25 62.18
C LYS A 2 -4.09 -2.56 60.66
N ARG A 3 -3.07 -2.94 59.87
CA ARG A 3 -2.69 -4.29 59.36
C ARG A 3 -3.80 -5.33 59.04
N ILE A 4 -3.92 -5.60 57.72
CA ILE A 4 -4.08 -6.85 56.88
C ILE A 4 -4.78 -8.12 57.43
N PRO A 5 -5.40 -9.00 56.60
CA PRO A 5 -4.71 -9.90 55.63
C PRO A 5 -5.37 -9.87 54.22
N GLY A 6 -4.74 -10.21 53.08
CA GLY A 6 -3.77 -11.27 52.80
C GLY A 6 -4.50 -12.40 52.06
N GLY A 7 -4.34 -12.49 50.73
CA GLY A 7 -5.04 -13.51 49.92
C GLY A 7 -4.72 -13.50 48.43
N SER A 8 -3.43 -13.53 48.07
CA SER A 8 -2.97 -13.81 46.69
C SER A 8 -3.06 -15.33 46.44
N GLY A 9 -4.21 -15.78 45.93
CA GLY A 9 -4.36 -17.13 45.37
C GLY A 9 -3.87 -17.16 43.92
N ARG A 10 -2.62 -17.56 43.70
CA ARG A 10 -2.16 -18.05 42.39
C ARG A 10 -2.90 -19.36 42.11
N ARG A 11 -3.85 -19.34 41.17
CA ARG A 11 -4.35 -20.57 40.55
C ARG A 11 -3.44 -20.92 39.39
N ASN A 12 -2.66 -21.98 39.61
CA ASN A 12 -2.08 -22.80 38.56
C ASN A 12 -3.22 -23.27 37.64
N LEU A 13 -3.20 -22.86 36.38
CA LEU A 13 -3.88 -23.58 35.32
C LEU A 13 -2.87 -24.54 34.72
N SER A 14 -3.07 -25.79 35.10
CA SER A 14 -2.40 -26.98 34.61
C SER A 14 -2.47 -27.06 33.09
N ALA A 15 -1.35 -27.42 32.49
CA ALA A 15 -1.23 -27.74 31.08
C ALA A 15 -2.04 -29.00 30.74
N GLU A 16 -2.91 -28.89 29.75
CA GLU A 16 -3.45 -30.01 28.97
C GLU A 16 -2.61 -30.13 27.67
N PRO A 17 -2.18 -31.33 27.26
CA PRO A 17 -1.24 -31.53 26.17
C PRO A 17 -1.96 -31.70 24.84
N GLY A 18 -1.91 -30.71 23.94
CA GLY A 18 -2.55 -30.93 22.64
C GLY A 18 -2.56 -29.83 21.59
N SER A 19 -1.89 -28.69 21.77
CA SER A 19 -1.81 -27.68 20.72
C SER A 19 -0.55 -26.82 20.88
N SER A 20 0.57 -27.33 20.37
CA SER A 20 1.76 -26.49 20.22
C SER A 20 1.53 -25.51 19.07
N PRO A 21 1.66 -24.18 19.29
CA PRO A 21 1.79 -23.25 18.19
C PRO A 21 3.11 -23.57 17.50
N VAL A 22 3.07 -23.99 16.25
CA VAL A 22 4.29 -24.23 15.48
C VAL A 22 5.01 -22.90 15.36
N ILE A 23 6.08 -22.77 16.14
CA ILE A 23 6.99 -21.63 16.17
C ILE A 23 7.62 -21.51 14.77
N LEU A 24 7.05 -20.66 13.91
CA LEU A 24 7.47 -20.48 12.50
C LEU A 24 8.62 -19.47 12.32
N ALA A 25 8.91 -18.64 13.33
CA ALA A 25 10.00 -17.65 13.27
C ALA A 25 11.43 -18.25 13.14
N PRO A 26 11.79 -19.37 13.79
CA PRO A 26 13.07 -20.06 13.59
C PRO A 26 13.09 -20.90 12.33
N LEU A 27 11.92 -21.29 11.79
CA LEU A 27 11.84 -22.04 10.54
C LEU A 27 12.25 -21.16 9.36
N VAL A 28 11.89 -19.87 9.31
CA VAL A 28 12.42 -18.96 8.27
C VAL A 28 13.95 -18.85 8.33
N ARG A 29 14.55 -18.88 9.53
CA ARG A 29 16.02 -18.94 9.72
C ARG A 29 16.65 -20.30 9.39
N ARG A 30 15.95 -21.42 9.62
CA ARG A 30 16.44 -22.79 9.33
C ARG A 30 16.07 -23.29 7.92
N SER A 31 15.13 -22.66 7.22
CA SER A 31 14.64 -23.12 5.90
C SER A 31 15.66 -22.90 4.78
N TRP A 32 16.61 -21.98 4.96
CA TRP A 32 17.76 -21.89 4.07
C TRP A 32 18.77 -23.04 4.25
N ALA A 33 18.71 -23.77 5.37
CA ALA A 33 19.55 -24.95 5.64
C ALA A 33 18.86 -26.30 5.31
N VAL A 34 17.58 -26.29 4.89
CA VAL A 34 16.85 -27.48 4.39
C VAL A 34 16.85 -27.53 2.85
N ILE A 35 17.79 -26.83 2.22
CA ILE A 35 18.08 -26.94 0.78
C ILE A 35 19.45 -27.60 0.63
N ARG A 36 19.57 -28.87 1.01
CA ARG A 36 20.61 -29.71 0.42
C ARG A 36 20.08 -30.18 -0.94
N PRO A 37 20.85 -30.05 -2.04
CA PRO A 37 20.45 -30.63 -3.31
C PRO A 37 20.25 -32.14 -3.10
N PHE A 38 19.05 -32.64 -3.33
CA PHE A 38 18.82 -34.09 -3.37
C PHE A 38 19.51 -34.59 -4.65
N PRO A 39 20.63 -35.33 -4.59
CA PRO A 39 21.43 -35.64 -5.78
C PRO A 39 20.73 -36.59 -6.77
N ARG A 40 19.53 -37.07 -6.41
CA ARG A 40 18.81 -38.13 -7.12
C ARG A 40 17.67 -37.65 -8.04
N PHE A 41 17.35 -36.35 -8.03
CA PHE A 41 16.24 -35.83 -8.82
C PHE A 41 16.71 -34.82 -9.88
N PRO A 42 16.08 -34.78 -11.07
CA PRO A 42 16.31 -33.73 -12.05
C PRO A 42 16.12 -32.33 -11.43
N ALA A 43 16.86 -31.34 -11.92
CA ALA A 43 16.79 -29.97 -11.41
C ALA A 43 15.36 -29.38 -11.45
N SER A 44 14.55 -29.76 -12.45
CA SER A 44 13.14 -29.37 -12.56
C SER A 44 12.27 -29.90 -11.41
N VAL A 45 12.49 -31.16 -10.98
CA VAL A 45 11.79 -31.77 -9.84
C VAL A 45 12.24 -31.13 -8.53
N GLN A 46 13.53 -30.85 -8.37
CA GLN A 46 14.03 -30.13 -7.19
C GLN A 46 13.45 -28.72 -7.09
N GLN A 47 13.28 -28.02 -8.22
CA GLN A 47 12.67 -26.70 -8.27
C GLN A 47 11.18 -26.75 -7.94
N SER A 48 10.43 -27.70 -8.49
CA SER A 48 9.00 -27.90 -8.17
C SER A 48 8.79 -28.15 -6.67
N CYS A 49 9.56 -29.06 -6.07
CA CYS A 49 9.45 -29.35 -4.63
C CYS A 49 9.76 -28.12 -3.75
N LYS A 50 10.72 -27.28 -4.17
CA LYS A 50 11.02 -26.01 -3.48
C LYS A 50 9.85 -25.04 -3.58
N THR A 51 9.28 -24.89 -4.77
CA THR A 51 8.11 -24.02 -5.02
C THR A 51 6.90 -24.48 -4.20
N ASP A 52 6.57 -25.78 -4.19
CA ASP A 52 5.41 -26.30 -3.45
C ASP A 52 5.59 -26.17 -1.94
N THR A 53 6.78 -26.49 -1.43
CA THR A 53 7.11 -26.29 -0.02
C THR A 53 7.03 -24.81 0.36
N GLY A 54 7.58 -23.93 -0.49
CA GLY A 54 7.53 -22.49 -0.29
C GLY A 54 6.11 -21.94 -0.29
N ARG A 55 5.27 -22.35 -1.24
CA ARG A 55 3.83 -22.02 -1.27
C ARG A 55 3.12 -22.45 0.01
N GLY A 56 3.42 -23.65 0.50
CA GLY A 56 2.89 -24.17 1.76
C GLY A 56 3.29 -23.33 2.99
N LEU A 57 4.52 -22.80 3.01
CA LEU A 57 5.00 -21.90 4.05
C LEU A 57 4.34 -20.52 3.95
N LEU A 58 4.29 -19.93 2.75
CA LEU A 58 3.69 -18.61 2.51
C LEU A 58 2.20 -18.59 2.85
N ARG A 59 1.48 -19.69 2.59
CA ARG A 59 0.06 -19.84 2.95
C ARG A 59 -0.20 -19.75 4.46
N ARG A 60 0.78 -20.12 5.29
CA ARG A 60 0.69 -20.13 6.75
C ARG A 60 1.60 -19.10 7.40
N TYR A 61 2.03 -18.10 6.63
CA TYR A 61 2.95 -17.10 7.13
C TYR A 61 2.32 -16.30 8.28
N ASP A 62 3.01 -16.26 9.42
CA ASP A 62 2.55 -15.53 10.60
C ASP A 62 3.14 -14.12 10.60
N VAL A 63 2.31 -13.15 10.22
CA VAL A 63 2.63 -11.73 10.15
C VAL A 63 2.90 -11.11 11.52
N SER A 64 2.40 -11.69 12.63
CA SER A 64 2.58 -11.11 13.97
C SER A 64 4.03 -11.12 14.46
N ASN A 65 4.82 -12.06 13.93
CA ASN A 65 6.25 -12.20 14.22
C ASN A 65 7.13 -11.54 13.15
N HIS A 66 6.54 -10.82 12.20
CA HIS A 66 7.27 -10.14 11.14
C HIS A 66 8.14 -9.01 11.70
N ARG A 67 9.34 -8.86 11.15
CA ARG A 67 10.26 -7.76 11.45
C ARG A 67 10.59 -7.08 10.13
N ALA A 68 10.70 -5.76 10.11
CA ALA A 68 11.09 -5.00 8.90
C ALA A 68 12.25 -5.62 8.10
N ASN A 69 13.28 -6.14 8.79
CA ASN A 69 14.45 -6.76 8.15
C ASN A 69 14.18 -8.11 7.47
N ASP A 70 12.99 -8.69 7.64
CA ASP A 70 12.58 -9.96 7.01
C ASP A 70 11.82 -9.72 5.69
N ASP A 71 11.39 -8.50 5.40
CA ASP A 71 10.64 -8.15 4.18
C ASP A 71 11.36 -8.56 2.91
N TYR A 72 12.63 -8.14 2.76
CA TYR A 72 13.44 -8.49 1.60
C TYR A 72 13.47 -10.01 1.38
N ARG A 73 13.68 -10.80 2.45
CA ARG A 73 13.73 -12.27 2.35
C ARG A 73 12.38 -12.87 1.99
N LEU A 74 11.30 -12.32 2.56
CA LEU A 74 9.94 -12.73 2.22
C LEU A 74 9.65 -12.43 0.75
N SER A 75 10.05 -11.26 0.25
CA SER A 75 9.91 -10.88 -1.16
C SER A 75 10.65 -11.84 -2.10
N GLU A 76 11.86 -12.29 -1.74
CA GLU A 76 12.62 -13.26 -2.54
C GLU A 76 11.90 -14.63 -2.56
N MET A 77 11.31 -15.05 -1.45
CA MET A 77 10.48 -16.25 -1.41
C MET A 77 9.24 -16.11 -2.29
N VAL A 78 8.59 -14.94 -2.27
CA VAL A 78 7.43 -14.62 -3.12
C VAL A 78 7.81 -14.71 -4.60
N LYS A 79 8.93 -14.11 -5.02
CA LYS A 79 9.40 -14.16 -6.41
C LYS A 79 9.59 -15.60 -6.92
N VAL A 80 10.18 -16.45 -6.09
CA VAL A 80 10.44 -17.86 -6.44
C VAL A 80 9.17 -18.71 -6.40
N CYS A 81 8.31 -18.51 -5.41
CA CYS A 81 7.24 -19.46 -5.11
C CYS A 81 5.86 -19.05 -5.65
N LEU A 82 5.63 -17.75 -5.85
CA LEU A 82 4.34 -17.20 -6.24
C LEU A 82 4.26 -16.74 -7.70
N SER A 83 5.13 -17.27 -8.54
CA SER A 83 5.03 -17.11 -9.99
C SER A 83 4.00 -18.09 -10.59
N GLY A 84 3.27 -17.65 -11.62
CA GLY A 84 2.33 -18.47 -12.40
C GLY A 84 0.92 -18.60 -11.81
N THR A 85 0.02 -19.23 -12.55
CA THR A 85 -1.42 -19.34 -12.22
C THR A 85 -1.70 -20.21 -10.99
N ASP A 86 -0.86 -21.22 -10.73
CA ASP A 86 -1.04 -22.16 -9.61
C ASP A 86 -0.70 -21.54 -8.25
N ALA A 87 -0.23 -20.29 -8.23
CA ALA A 87 0.14 -19.56 -7.03
C ALA A 87 -0.97 -18.63 -6.49
N VAL A 88 -2.14 -18.58 -7.13
CA VAL A 88 -3.24 -17.68 -6.72
C VAL A 88 -3.66 -17.88 -5.27
N ASP A 89 -3.92 -19.12 -4.84
CA ASP A 89 -4.35 -19.44 -3.47
C ASP A 89 -3.32 -19.06 -2.39
N PRO A 90 -2.04 -19.47 -2.48
CA PRO A 90 -1.04 -19.07 -1.49
C PRO A 90 -0.79 -17.56 -1.53
N ALA A 91 -0.84 -16.92 -2.71
CA ALA A 91 -0.71 -15.47 -2.82
C ALA A 91 -1.87 -14.72 -2.15
N ARG A 92 -3.12 -15.19 -2.34
CA ARG A 92 -4.32 -14.62 -1.71
C ARG A 92 -4.24 -14.72 -0.20
N SER A 93 -3.80 -15.88 0.30
CA SER A 93 -3.62 -16.13 1.73
C SER A 93 -2.61 -15.14 2.34
N LEU A 94 -1.47 -14.94 1.68
CA LEU A 94 -0.45 -13.99 2.13
C LEU A 94 -0.94 -12.53 2.03
N CYS A 95 -1.60 -12.15 0.93
CA CYS A 95 -2.17 -10.81 0.77
C CYS A 95 -3.15 -10.47 1.91
N ARG A 96 -4.06 -11.39 2.25
CA ARG A 96 -5.03 -11.20 3.34
C ARG A 96 -4.36 -11.08 4.71
N ALA A 97 -3.32 -11.89 4.96
CA ALA A 97 -2.56 -11.80 6.21
C ALA A 97 -1.89 -10.43 6.34
N ILE A 98 -1.24 -9.94 5.27
CA ILE A 98 -0.60 -8.62 5.24
C ILE A 98 -1.63 -7.50 5.37
N ALA A 99 -2.72 -7.54 4.61
CA ALA A 99 -3.78 -6.54 4.68
C ALA A 99 -4.37 -6.45 6.09
N GLY A 100 -4.65 -7.58 6.74
CA GLY A 100 -5.13 -7.62 8.12
C GLY A 100 -4.12 -7.02 9.12
N ALA A 101 -2.83 -7.29 8.96
CA ALA A 101 -1.79 -6.69 9.82
C ALA A 101 -1.70 -5.17 9.69
N ILE A 102 -1.72 -4.67 8.45
CA ILE A 102 -1.69 -3.22 8.15
C ILE A 102 -2.91 -2.50 8.73
N MET A 103 -4.08 -3.12 8.71
CA MET A 103 -5.32 -2.49 9.19
C MET A 103 -5.44 -2.45 10.71
N THR A 104 -4.83 -3.41 11.41
CA THR A 104 -5.02 -3.61 12.87
C THR A 104 -3.93 -2.99 13.73
N SER A 105 -2.79 -2.60 13.17
CA SER A 105 -1.62 -2.21 13.96
C SER A 105 -0.83 -1.05 13.36
N TRP A 106 0.04 -0.46 14.18
CA TRP A 106 1.10 0.43 13.73
C TRP A 106 2.26 -0.31 13.06
N GLN A 107 2.23 -1.66 12.96
CA GLN A 107 3.19 -2.38 12.11
C GLN A 107 2.94 -1.93 10.69
N THR A 108 3.88 -1.12 10.28
CA THR A 108 3.70 -0.12 9.27
C THR A 108 3.72 -0.80 7.92
N VAL A 109 2.90 -0.33 7.00
CA VAL A 109 3.00 -0.54 5.55
C VAL A 109 4.45 -0.76 5.05
N HIS A 110 5.43 -0.06 5.63
CA HIS A 110 6.88 -0.20 5.38
C HIS A 110 7.48 -1.59 5.64
N ASP A 111 6.96 -2.34 6.60
CA ASP A 111 7.46 -3.67 6.95
C ASP A 111 7.18 -4.68 5.83
N PHE A 112 6.29 -4.39 4.88
CA PHE A 112 5.93 -5.30 3.79
C PHE A 112 6.14 -4.70 2.40
N GLN A 113 6.97 -3.67 2.26
CA GLN A 113 7.12 -2.93 1.01
C GLN A 113 7.61 -3.79 -0.16
N ASP A 114 8.73 -4.49 -0.01
CA ASP A 114 9.29 -5.36 -1.05
C ASP A 114 8.36 -6.54 -1.33
N THR A 115 7.75 -7.10 -0.29
CA THR A 115 6.78 -8.18 -0.42
C THR A 115 5.52 -7.73 -1.18
N ALA A 116 4.98 -6.56 -0.87
CA ALA A 116 3.80 -6.02 -1.55
C ALA A 116 4.09 -5.70 -3.01
N LEU A 117 5.25 -5.11 -3.33
CA LEU A 117 5.69 -4.89 -4.72
C LEU A 117 5.81 -6.20 -5.49
N ALA A 118 6.40 -7.23 -4.89
CA ALA A 118 6.53 -8.54 -5.52
C ALA A 118 5.16 -9.20 -5.76
N LEU A 119 4.24 -9.13 -4.78
CA LEU A 119 2.88 -9.66 -4.91
C LEU A 119 2.08 -8.92 -6.00
N ALA A 120 2.14 -7.59 -6.02
CA ALA A 120 1.45 -6.78 -7.02
C ALA A 120 1.93 -7.11 -8.43
N SER A 121 3.25 -7.27 -8.63
CA SER A 121 3.83 -7.59 -9.93
C SER A 121 3.51 -9.02 -10.40
N LEU A 122 3.59 -10.01 -9.51
CA LEU A 122 3.47 -11.44 -9.88
C LEU A 122 2.02 -11.95 -9.88
N GLN A 123 1.18 -11.39 -9.02
CA GLN A 123 -0.19 -11.85 -8.77
C GLN A 123 -1.17 -10.67 -8.77
N PRO A 124 -1.22 -9.87 -9.86
CA PRO A 124 -1.91 -8.57 -9.87
C PRO A 124 -3.40 -8.67 -9.57
N GLY A 125 -4.11 -9.62 -10.16
CA GLY A 125 -5.55 -9.81 -9.92
C GLY A 125 -5.85 -10.12 -8.44
N THR A 126 -5.09 -11.05 -7.86
CA THR A 126 -5.21 -11.41 -6.44
C THR A 126 -4.87 -10.24 -5.53
N PHE A 127 -3.82 -9.49 -5.85
CA PHE A 127 -3.42 -8.31 -5.09
C PHE A 127 -4.52 -7.24 -5.12
N LEU A 128 -5.05 -6.93 -6.30
CA LEU A 128 -6.12 -5.95 -6.47
C LEU A 128 -7.40 -6.37 -5.75
N ASP A 129 -7.81 -7.64 -5.85
CA ASP A 129 -9.00 -8.16 -5.16
C ASP A 129 -8.93 -7.92 -3.64
N VAL A 130 -7.75 -8.14 -3.04
CA VAL A 130 -7.54 -8.05 -1.59
C VAL A 130 -7.31 -6.62 -1.11
N PHE A 131 -6.49 -5.82 -1.80
CA PHE A 131 -6.08 -4.49 -1.34
C PHE A 131 -6.99 -3.35 -1.82
N VAL A 132 -7.71 -3.54 -2.93
CA VAL A 132 -8.54 -2.50 -3.56
C VAL A 132 -10.01 -2.94 -3.69
N GLY A 133 -10.22 -4.19 -4.10
CA GLY A 133 -11.52 -4.73 -4.48
C GLY A 133 -12.50 -4.99 -3.35
N ASN A 134 -13.52 -5.77 -3.67
CA ASN A 134 -14.70 -5.97 -2.83
C ASN A 134 -14.47 -6.96 -1.68
N GLU A 135 -13.27 -7.56 -1.56
CA GLU A 135 -12.89 -8.27 -0.32
C GLU A 135 -12.67 -7.29 0.85
N ARG A 136 -12.80 -5.99 0.60
CA ARG A 136 -12.75 -4.92 1.60
C ARG A 136 -14.15 -4.35 1.80
N ASP A 137 -14.61 -4.42 3.05
CA ASP A 137 -15.87 -3.83 3.50
C ASP A 137 -15.84 -2.29 3.46
N ASP A 138 -14.66 -1.66 3.51
CA ASP A 138 -14.48 -0.21 3.50
C ASP A 138 -13.77 0.31 2.24
N ALA A 139 -14.56 0.73 1.24
CA ALA A 139 -14.04 1.34 0.00
C ALA A 139 -13.16 2.59 0.23
N THR A 140 -13.21 3.19 1.43
CA THR A 140 -12.53 4.44 1.79
C THR A 140 -11.30 4.24 2.68
N ALA A 141 -11.07 3.05 3.24
CA ALA A 141 -9.83 2.84 3.97
C ALA A 141 -8.71 2.63 2.97
N ASP A 142 -7.88 3.64 2.80
CA ASP A 142 -6.62 3.46 2.12
C ASP A 142 -5.65 2.76 3.09
N PRO A 143 -5.23 1.50 2.86
CA PRO A 143 -4.28 0.82 3.73
C PRO A 143 -2.91 1.51 3.63
N TYR A 144 -2.72 2.28 2.56
CA TYR A 144 -1.57 3.14 2.31
C TYR A 144 -1.83 4.60 2.74
N ARG A 145 -2.91 4.89 3.49
CA ARG A 145 -3.27 6.27 3.94
C ARG A 145 -2.17 6.98 4.73
N PHE A 146 -1.25 6.21 5.31
CA PHE A 146 -0.09 6.68 6.07
C PHE A 146 1.24 6.33 5.41
N SER A 147 1.23 5.78 4.19
CA SER A 147 2.45 5.48 3.48
C SER A 147 3.12 6.80 3.06
N HIS A 148 4.30 7.07 3.60
CA HIS A 148 5.13 8.19 3.18
C HIS A 148 5.97 7.84 1.94
N ARG A 149 6.56 8.84 1.28
CA ARG A 149 7.28 8.76 0.00
C ARG A 149 8.37 7.69 -0.19
N THR A 150 8.92 7.10 0.88
CA THR A 150 9.82 5.95 0.73
C THR A 150 9.06 4.68 0.32
N PHE A 151 7.74 4.68 0.51
CA PHE A 151 6.84 3.62 0.14
C PHE A 151 6.40 3.75 -1.31
N ARG A 152 6.96 2.91 -2.18
CA ARG A 152 6.49 2.79 -3.55
C ARG A 152 5.09 2.20 -3.54
N ASN A 153 4.11 2.92 -4.07
CA ASN A 153 2.74 2.42 -4.23
C ASN A 153 2.78 1.11 -5.06
N PRO A 154 2.45 -0.06 -4.47
CA PRO A 154 2.53 -1.33 -5.19
C PRO A 154 1.61 -1.39 -6.42
N LEU A 155 0.56 -0.58 -6.44
CA LEU A 155 -0.33 -0.48 -7.60
C LEU A 155 0.39 0.05 -8.84
N LEU A 156 1.38 0.91 -8.67
CA LEU A 156 2.20 1.42 -9.79
C LEU A 156 3.22 0.39 -10.30
N ALA A 157 3.45 -0.71 -9.57
CA ALA A 157 4.27 -1.83 -10.04
C ALA A 157 3.46 -2.84 -10.89
N ILE A 158 2.13 -2.70 -10.93
CA ILE A 158 1.26 -3.55 -11.74
C ILE A 158 1.28 -3.06 -13.19
N PRO A 159 1.44 -3.95 -14.19
CA PRO A 159 1.32 -3.56 -15.59
C PRO A 159 0.00 -2.86 -15.88
N LYS A 160 0.03 -1.74 -16.62
CA LYS A 160 -1.16 -0.93 -16.95
C LYS A 160 -2.30 -1.78 -17.52
N GLU A 161 -2.00 -2.72 -18.41
CA GLU A 161 -2.99 -3.61 -19.02
C GLU A 161 -3.69 -4.50 -17.99
N SER A 162 -2.95 -4.99 -16.99
CA SER A 162 -3.51 -5.80 -15.88
C SER A 162 -4.44 -4.98 -14.99
N LEU A 163 -4.06 -3.72 -14.68
CA LEU A 163 -4.91 -2.80 -13.93
C LEU A 163 -6.24 -2.53 -14.65
N LEU A 164 -6.16 -2.19 -15.94
CA LEU A 164 -7.34 -1.89 -16.74
C LEU A 164 -8.22 -3.12 -16.96
N THR A 165 -7.62 -4.30 -17.19
CA THR A 165 -8.37 -5.56 -17.31
C THR A 165 -9.15 -5.85 -16.04
N TRP A 166 -8.51 -5.71 -14.87
CA TRP A 166 -9.19 -5.90 -13.59
C TRP A 166 -10.29 -4.86 -13.37
N ALA A 167 -10.01 -3.57 -13.61
CA ALA A 167 -10.97 -2.49 -13.41
C ALA A 167 -12.20 -2.64 -14.32
N ASN A 168 -12.02 -3.02 -15.58
CA ASN A 168 -13.10 -3.23 -16.54
C ASN A 168 -13.99 -4.45 -16.23
N GLY A 169 -13.58 -5.33 -15.30
CA GLY A 169 -14.41 -6.45 -14.86
C GLY A 169 -15.65 -6.02 -14.05
N ASP A 170 -15.58 -4.88 -13.38
CA ASP A 170 -16.70 -4.24 -12.69
C ASP A 170 -16.42 -2.73 -12.58
N PRO A 171 -16.58 -1.98 -13.69
CA PRO A 171 -16.06 -0.62 -13.80
C PRO A 171 -16.76 0.39 -12.89
N ALA A 172 -18.00 0.12 -12.48
CA ALA A 172 -18.75 0.99 -11.57
C ALA A 172 -18.17 0.98 -10.15
N GLU A 173 -17.72 -0.19 -9.67
CA GLU A 173 -17.14 -0.35 -8.33
C GLU A 173 -15.62 -0.21 -8.34
N ARG A 174 -14.94 -0.85 -9.30
CA ARG A 174 -13.47 -1.00 -9.28
C ARG A 174 -12.72 0.24 -9.71
N ILE A 175 -13.24 1.02 -10.66
CA ILE A 175 -12.56 2.23 -11.13
C ILE A 175 -12.49 3.30 -10.03
N PRO A 176 -13.59 3.66 -9.33
CA PRO A 176 -13.52 4.62 -8.22
C PRO A 176 -12.59 4.15 -7.09
N ARG A 177 -12.64 2.86 -6.73
CA ARG A 177 -11.74 2.29 -5.71
C ARG A 177 -10.28 2.39 -6.12
N LEU A 178 -9.94 2.00 -7.36
CA LEU A 178 -8.58 2.08 -7.85
C LEU A 178 -8.08 3.53 -7.91
N ALA A 179 -8.93 4.45 -8.34
CA ALA A 179 -8.63 5.87 -8.40
C ALA A 179 -8.34 6.46 -7.01
N ALA A 180 -9.07 6.04 -5.97
CA ALA A 180 -8.82 6.48 -4.59
C ALA A 180 -7.39 6.21 -4.10
N HIS A 181 -6.76 5.13 -4.59
CA HIS A 181 -5.38 4.76 -4.21
C HIS A 181 -4.29 5.26 -5.17
N ILE A 182 -4.64 5.59 -6.42
CA ILE A 182 -3.68 6.01 -7.46
C ILE A 182 -3.69 7.51 -7.71
N GLY A 183 -4.74 8.21 -7.29
CA GLY A 183 -5.10 9.56 -7.70
C GLY A 183 -3.97 10.59 -7.82
N PRO A 184 -4.26 11.76 -8.39
CA PRO A 184 -3.25 12.68 -8.92
C PRO A 184 -2.28 13.26 -7.87
N PHE A 185 -2.58 13.07 -6.58
CA PHE A 185 -1.87 13.66 -5.45
C PHE A 185 -1.52 12.61 -4.40
N GLU A 186 -0.28 12.69 -3.93
CA GLU A 186 0.16 12.00 -2.72
C GLU A 186 -0.42 12.71 -1.47
N ARG A 187 -0.69 11.99 -0.37
CA ARG A 187 -1.16 12.63 0.86
C ARG A 187 -0.06 13.39 1.60
N ILE A 188 1.18 12.89 1.57
CA ILE A 188 2.34 13.41 2.29
C ILE A 188 3.48 13.66 1.28
N ALA A 189 4.01 14.89 1.21
CA ALA A 189 4.97 15.33 0.21
C ALA A 189 6.30 15.84 0.80
N PHE A 190 7.21 14.95 1.19
CA PHE A 190 8.58 15.33 1.60
C PHE A 190 9.58 15.29 0.43
N ASP A 191 10.45 16.28 0.28
CA ASP A 191 11.38 16.44 -0.86
C ASP A 191 12.20 15.18 -1.16
N GLU A 192 12.20 14.76 -2.43
CA GLU A 192 13.37 14.33 -3.24
C GLU A 192 13.03 13.67 -4.59
N VAL A 193 11.76 13.45 -4.98
CA VAL A 193 11.45 13.01 -6.35
C VAL A 193 10.35 13.88 -6.97
N ARG A 194 10.75 14.64 -7.98
CA ARG A 194 9.92 15.55 -8.80
C ARG A 194 9.62 14.97 -10.19
N GLU A 195 9.90 13.69 -10.40
CA GLU A 195 9.58 12.99 -11.65
C GLU A 195 8.15 12.45 -11.61
N ASP A 196 7.50 12.45 -12.78
CA ASP A 196 6.17 11.86 -12.98
C ASP A 196 6.26 10.34 -12.81
N ASP A 197 5.63 9.81 -11.76
CA ASP A 197 5.53 8.38 -11.46
C ASP A 197 4.48 7.66 -12.32
N GLY A 198 3.87 8.38 -13.28
CA GLY A 198 2.84 7.87 -14.17
C GLY A 198 1.44 7.84 -13.54
N SER A 199 1.31 8.20 -12.25
CA SER A 199 0.02 8.18 -11.54
C SER A 199 -1.02 9.10 -12.18
N ILE A 200 -0.61 10.27 -12.67
CA ILE A 200 -1.50 11.24 -13.32
C ILE A 200 -2.00 10.75 -14.68
N ALA A 201 -1.12 10.14 -15.48
CA ALA A 201 -1.47 9.57 -16.78
C ALA A 201 -2.40 8.36 -16.63
N LEU A 202 -2.16 7.54 -15.60
CA LEU A 202 -3.04 6.43 -15.26
C LEU A 202 -4.39 6.94 -14.74
N THR A 203 -4.40 7.97 -13.90
CA THR A 203 -5.63 8.63 -13.43
C THR A 203 -6.49 9.14 -14.58
N ALA A 204 -5.89 9.84 -15.55
CA ALA A 204 -6.60 10.27 -16.76
C ALA A 204 -7.18 9.07 -17.53
N THR A 205 -6.40 8.00 -17.68
CA THR A 205 -6.89 6.77 -18.34
C THR A 205 -8.08 6.16 -17.57
N LEU A 206 -8.05 6.13 -16.23
CA LEU A 206 -9.17 5.61 -15.44
C LEU A 206 -10.44 6.46 -15.62
N LEU A 207 -10.30 7.78 -15.70
CA LEU A 207 -11.42 8.70 -15.98
C LEU A 207 -12.04 8.47 -17.35
N ASP A 208 -11.25 8.17 -18.38
CA ASP A 208 -11.75 7.84 -19.72
C ASP A 208 -12.61 6.57 -19.72
N HIS A 209 -12.23 5.58 -18.91
CA HIS A 209 -12.94 4.31 -18.78
C HIS A 209 -14.08 4.34 -17.75
N ALA A 210 -14.18 5.38 -16.93
CA ALA A 210 -15.14 5.47 -15.84
C ALA A 210 -16.58 5.66 -16.37
N PRO A 211 -17.54 4.80 -15.95
CA PRO A 211 -18.95 5.00 -16.26
C PRO A 211 -19.52 6.21 -15.50
N ASP A 212 -19.06 6.44 -14.27
CA ASP A 212 -19.34 7.63 -13.47
C ASP A 212 -18.03 8.35 -13.13
N LYS A 213 -17.73 9.39 -13.91
CA LYS A 213 -16.55 10.23 -13.69
C LYS A 213 -16.66 11.06 -12.41
N ALA A 214 -17.87 11.42 -11.98
CA ALA A 214 -18.05 12.21 -10.76
C ALA A 214 -17.67 11.38 -9.52
N ALA A 215 -18.04 10.10 -9.48
CA ALA A 215 -17.63 9.18 -8.42
C ALA A 215 -16.09 9.07 -8.31
N VAL A 216 -15.40 8.98 -9.45
CA VAL A 216 -13.93 8.95 -9.51
C VAL A 216 -13.32 10.26 -9.02
N LEU A 217 -13.85 11.40 -9.46
CA LEU A 217 -13.33 12.72 -9.08
C LEU A 217 -13.53 13.00 -7.58
N SER A 218 -14.65 12.57 -7.00
CA SER A 218 -14.92 12.70 -5.56
C SER A 218 -13.89 11.93 -4.72
N ALA A 219 -13.37 10.80 -5.23
CA ALA A 219 -12.32 10.04 -4.55
C ALA A 219 -10.99 10.81 -4.39
N PHE A 220 -10.76 11.87 -5.17
CA PHE A 220 -9.55 12.70 -5.08
C PHE A 220 -9.64 13.84 -4.07
N GLU A 221 -10.86 14.22 -3.64
CA GLU A 221 -11.06 15.35 -2.74
C GLU A 221 -10.27 15.23 -1.42
N PRO A 222 -10.19 14.04 -0.77
CA PRO A 222 -9.45 13.89 0.48
C PRO A 222 -7.94 14.05 0.34
N THR A 223 -7.40 14.02 -0.88
CA THR A 223 -5.96 14.14 -1.17
C THR A 223 -5.60 15.46 -1.84
N LEU A 224 -6.57 16.32 -2.17
CA LEU A 224 -6.34 17.61 -2.83
C LEU A 224 -5.36 18.47 -2.03
N MET A 225 -5.60 18.61 -0.72
CA MET A 225 -4.70 19.32 0.19
C MET A 225 -3.65 18.37 0.79
N PRO A 226 -2.37 18.76 0.85
CA PRO A 226 -1.34 17.97 1.52
C PRO A 226 -1.61 17.91 3.03
N CYS A 227 -1.34 16.77 3.66
CA CYS A 227 -1.34 16.63 5.12
C CYS A 227 0.08 16.63 5.73
N GLY A 228 1.12 16.63 4.90
CA GLY A 228 2.51 16.85 5.29
C GLY A 228 3.33 17.29 4.09
N TRP A 229 4.32 18.15 4.32
CA TRP A 229 5.22 18.67 3.29
C TRP A 229 6.59 19.06 3.88
N SER A 230 7.60 19.20 3.04
CA SER A 230 8.86 19.89 3.38
C SER A 230 8.92 21.26 2.72
N GLY A 231 9.67 22.19 3.35
CA GLY A 231 9.83 23.55 2.82
C GLY A 231 8.53 24.37 2.88
N ASN A 232 8.31 25.18 1.85
CA ASN A 232 7.17 26.07 1.76
C ASN A 232 5.92 25.31 1.29
N LEU A 233 4.82 25.50 2.00
CA LEU A 233 3.51 24.99 1.60
C LEU A 233 3.06 25.61 0.27
N SER A 234 3.39 26.89 0.03
CA SER A 234 3.02 27.55 -1.23
C SER A 234 3.65 26.86 -2.45
N ASP A 235 4.91 26.40 -2.35
CA ASP A 235 5.60 25.70 -3.44
C ASP A 235 5.01 24.31 -3.70
N GLU A 236 4.65 23.56 -2.66
CA GLU A 236 3.95 22.26 -2.79
C GLU A 236 2.58 22.42 -3.44
N LEU A 237 1.82 23.45 -3.07
CA LEU A 237 0.51 23.72 -3.66
C LEU A 237 0.63 24.09 -5.15
N GLU A 238 1.62 24.90 -5.54
CA GLU A 238 1.87 25.20 -6.96
C GLU A 238 2.33 23.96 -7.75
N SER A 239 3.07 23.06 -7.11
CA SER A 239 3.43 21.75 -7.70
C SER A 239 2.19 20.92 -8.03
N ARG A 240 1.25 20.82 -7.08
CA ARG A 240 -0.03 20.11 -7.29
C ARG A 240 -0.86 20.72 -8.41
N ARG A 241 -0.92 22.05 -8.50
CA ARG A 241 -1.60 22.75 -9.60
C ARG A 241 -1.04 22.35 -10.95
N LYS A 242 0.28 22.29 -11.10
CA LYS A 242 0.93 21.84 -12.34
C LYS A 242 0.54 20.40 -12.69
N ARG A 243 0.43 19.50 -11.69
CA ARG A 243 -0.02 18.10 -11.90
C ARG A 243 -1.45 18.01 -12.43
N LEU A 244 -2.32 19.01 -12.25
CA LEU A 244 -3.67 19.02 -12.81
C LEU A 244 -3.73 19.28 -14.33
N SER A 245 -2.62 19.63 -14.98
CA SER A 245 -2.59 19.99 -16.41
C SER A 245 -3.31 18.98 -17.32
N PRO A 246 -3.13 17.64 -17.18
CA PRO A 246 -3.84 16.67 -18.01
C PRO A 246 -5.36 16.69 -17.81
N LEU A 247 -5.83 16.98 -16.59
CA LEU A 247 -7.27 17.03 -16.26
C LEU A 247 -7.89 18.37 -16.71
N LEU A 248 -7.13 19.46 -16.66
CA LEU A 248 -7.54 20.76 -17.21
C LEU A 248 -7.71 20.73 -18.74
N ALA A 249 -6.90 19.91 -19.42
CA ALA A 249 -6.94 19.70 -20.86
C ALA A 249 -7.90 18.56 -21.29
N HIS A 250 -8.59 17.93 -20.34
CA HIS A 250 -9.43 16.77 -20.61
C HIS A 250 -10.62 17.13 -21.52
N ALA A 251 -11.00 16.20 -22.42
CA ALA A 251 -12.10 16.40 -23.36
C ALA A 251 -13.48 16.39 -22.67
N ASP A 252 -13.62 15.55 -21.64
CA ASP A 252 -14.83 15.47 -20.81
C ASP A 252 -15.04 16.75 -19.97
N ALA A 253 -16.22 17.35 -20.11
CA ALA A 253 -16.57 18.61 -19.45
C ALA A 253 -16.65 18.49 -17.92
N THR A 254 -17.05 17.34 -17.39
CA THR A 254 -17.14 17.10 -15.93
C THR A 254 -15.76 17.05 -15.31
N VAL A 255 -14.83 16.32 -15.94
CA VAL A 255 -13.42 16.26 -15.51
C VAL A 255 -12.78 17.63 -15.55
N LYS A 256 -12.97 18.35 -16.66
CA LYS A 256 -12.43 19.69 -16.83
C LYS A 256 -12.98 20.68 -15.81
N ALA A 257 -14.29 20.64 -15.54
CA ALA A 257 -14.93 21.52 -14.56
C ALA A 257 -14.39 21.27 -13.15
N TRP A 258 -14.25 20.00 -12.75
CA TRP A 258 -13.64 19.63 -11.47
C TRP A 258 -12.20 20.13 -11.37
N ALA A 259 -11.39 19.93 -12.42
CA ALA A 259 -9.99 20.35 -12.43
C ALA A 259 -9.83 21.88 -12.30
N VAL A 260 -10.74 22.65 -12.91
CA VAL A 260 -10.78 24.12 -12.77
C VAL A 260 -11.10 24.53 -11.33
N GLU A 261 -12.03 23.86 -10.66
CA GLU A 261 -12.34 24.16 -9.25
C GLU A 261 -11.21 23.75 -8.32
N ALA A 262 -10.61 22.59 -8.56
CA ALA A 262 -9.46 22.10 -7.82
C ALA A 262 -8.27 23.06 -7.96
N ASP A 263 -7.94 23.52 -9.18
CA ASP A 263 -6.88 24.51 -9.42
C ASP A 263 -7.16 25.82 -8.69
N ARG A 264 -8.41 26.32 -8.75
CA ARG A 264 -8.80 27.54 -8.03
C ARG A 264 -8.65 27.40 -6.52
N THR A 265 -9.03 26.25 -5.97
CA THR A 265 -8.90 25.95 -4.54
C THR A 265 -7.43 25.94 -4.12
N LEU A 266 -6.59 25.24 -4.88
CA LEU A 266 -5.15 25.20 -4.63
C LEU A 266 -4.50 26.57 -4.78
N ALA A 267 -4.90 27.37 -5.78
CA ALA A 267 -4.38 28.72 -5.99
C ALA A 267 -4.65 29.64 -4.79
N LYS A 268 -5.89 29.66 -4.29
CA LYS A 268 -6.27 30.42 -3.09
C LYS A 268 -5.46 29.99 -1.86
N ALA A 269 -5.25 28.69 -1.70
CA ALA A 269 -4.45 28.15 -0.61
C ALA A 269 -2.96 28.53 -0.74
N ALA A 270 -2.40 28.50 -1.96
CA ALA A 270 -1.01 28.88 -2.23
C ALA A 270 -0.76 30.36 -1.89
N ASP A 271 -1.70 31.25 -2.25
CA ASP A 271 -1.61 32.68 -1.94
C ASP A 271 -1.76 32.98 -0.45
N ALA A 272 -2.56 32.19 0.28
CA ALA A 272 -2.63 32.28 1.74
C ALA A 272 -1.31 31.81 2.39
N ALA A 273 -0.81 30.64 1.98
CA ALA A 273 0.44 30.08 2.47
C ALA A 273 1.62 31.04 2.25
N ARG A 274 1.73 31.63 1.06
CA ARG A 274 2.80 32.57 0.70
C ARG A 274 2.80 33.82 1.59
N ARG A 275 1.62 34.34 1.95
CA ARG A 275 1.50 35.48 2.88
C ARG A 275 1.96 35.11 4.28
N ASP A 276 1.59 33.93 4.76
CA ASP A 276 1.98 33.44 6.09
C ASP A 276 3.49 33.16 6.17
N GLU A 277 4.06 32.53 5.14
CA GLU A 277 5.50 32.26 5.00
C GLU A 277 6.31 33.57 5.02
N GLN A 278 5.91 34.58 4.25
CA GLN A 278 6.54 35.90 4.26
C GLN A 278 6.46 36.58 5.63
N GLN A 279 5.33 36.45 6.33
CA GLN A 279 5.14 37.02 7.66
C GLN A 279 6.01 36.33 8.72
N ARG A 280 6.23 35.00 8.60
CA ARG A 280 7.15 34.24 9.47
C ARG A 280 8.59 34.65 9.22
N ALA A 281 9.03 34.69 7.96
CA ALA A 281 10.37 35.11 7.60
C ALA A 281 10.71 36.53 8.11
N ARG A 282 9.76 37.47 8.02
CA ARG A 282 9.93 38.83 8.57
C ARG A 282 10.09 38.85 10.10
N ARG A 283 9.39 37.97 10.82
CA ARG A 283 9.49 37.88 12.28
C ARG A 283 10.84 37.31 12.67
N GLU A 284 11.26 36.22 12.03
CA GLU A 284 12.55 35.56 12.28
C GLU A 284 13.73 36.53 12.07
N GLN A 285 13.70 37.32 11.00
CA GLN A 285 14.70 38.37 10.73
C GLN A 285 14.71 39.54 11.73
N SER A 286 13.66 39.71 12.53
CA SER A 286 13.59 40.78 13.53
C SER A 286 14.10 40.36 14.92
N PHE A 287 14.41 39.07 15.10
CA PHE A 287 14.96 38.51 16.33
C PHE A 287 16.48 38.24 16.26
N GLU A 288 17.09 38.40 15.08
CA GLU A 288 18.54 38.44 14.87
C GLU A 288 19.07 39.87 14.89
#